data_AF-A0A4Y5X274-F1
#
_entry.id   AF-A0A4Y5X274-F1
#
_cell.length_a   1.000
_cell.length_b   1.000
_cell.length_c   1.000
_cell.angle_alpha   90.00
_cell.angle_beta   90.00
_cell.angle_gamma   90.00
#
_symmetry.space_group_name_H-M   'P 1'
#
loop_
_entity.id
_entity.type
_entity.pdbx_description
1 polymer ?
#
loop_
_entity_poly.entity_id
_entity_poly.type
_entity_poly.pdbx_seq_one_letter_code
_entity_poly.pdbx_strand_id
1 'polypeptide(L)'
;MVRETATMEFVVTRTEIEALLLEANLIKRLRPRFNVLMRDDKSFPYILLTGDHVSPGIYKHRGARSRKGDYFGPFASAGAVGRTINSLQRAFLLRSCTNSFYENRTRPCLLFQIKRCAGPCTGEISHSDYAKLVAEAKDFLSGRSQKVKTDISAAMQQASENLDFERAAIYRDRLAALSHVQSHQGI
;
A
#
# COMPACT_ATOMS: atom_id res chain seq x y z
N MET A 1 37.91 -8.19 2.65
CA MET A 1 37.08 -7.14 2.02
C MET A 1 37.86 -5.84 1.83
N VAL A 2 38.11 -5.00 2.86
CA VAL A 2 38.74 -3.67 2.66
C VAL A 2 40.13 -3.75 2.01
N ARG A 3 41.01 -4.65 2.50
CA ARG A 3 42.34 -4.88 1.91
C ARG A 3 42.33 -5.40 0.46
N GLU A 4 41.22 -5.98 0.01
CA GLU A 4 41.07 -6.55 -1.34
C GLU A 4 40.36 -5.58 -2.31
N THR A 5 40.03 -4.36 -1.86
CA THR A 5 39.30 -3.37 -2.68
C THR A 5 40.28 -2.66 -3.62
N ALA A 6 40.09 -2.83 -4.93
CA ALA A 6 40.91 -2.15 -5.95
C ALA A 6 40.30 -0.82 -6.44
N THR A 7 38.96 -0.72 -6.42
CA THR A 7 38.21 0.43 -6.94
C THR A 7 36.95 0.65 -6.11
N MET A 8 36.52 1.91 -6.00
CA MET A 8 35.29 2.29 -5.30
C MET A 8 34.44 3.16 -6.23
N GLU A 9 33.14 2.86 -6.27
CA GLU A 9 32.14 3.58 -7.06
C GLU A 9 31.09 4.16 -6.12
N PHE A 10 30.63 5.38 -6.40
CA PHE A 10 29.55 6.03 -5.67
C PHE A 10 28.35 6.21 -6.59
N VAL A 11 27.20 5.69 -6.18
CA VAL A 11 25.93 5.89 -6.89
C VAL A 11 25.02 6.73 -6.01
N VAL A 12 24.66 7.91 -6.49
CA VAL A 12 23.77 8.84 -5.77
C VAL A 12 22.31 8.50 -6.10
N THR A 13 21.51 8.26 -5.07
CA THR A 13 20.06 8.10 -5.18
C THR A 13 19.33 9.28 -4.55
N ARG A 14 18.05 9.47 -4.88
CA ARG A 14 17.28 10.62 -4.37
C ARG A 14 16.82 10.41 -2.94
N THR A 15 16.61 9.16 -2.55
CA THR A 15 16.14 8.78 -1.21
C THR A 15 16.93 7.59 -0.67
N GLU A 16 16.91 7.42 0.65
CA GLU A 16 17.47 6.26 1.34
C GLU A 16 16.81 4.95 0.88
N ILE A 17 15.51 4.98 0.55
CA ILE A 17 14.76 3.79 0.08
C ILE A 17 15.26 3.36 -1.29
N GLU A 18 15.50 4.31 -2.19
CA GLU A 18 16.11 4.02 -3.49
C GLU A 18 17.53 3.45 -3.32
N ALA A 19 18.31 3.97 -2.37
CA ALA A 19 19.64 3.43 -2.06
C ALA A 19 19.56 1.97 -1.61
N LEU A 20 18.66 1.67 -0.67
CA LEU A 20 18.47 0.33 -0.14
C LEU A 20 17.95 -0.66 -1.21
N LEU A 21 17.06 -0.21 -2.09
CA LEU A 21 16.59 -1.01 -3.23
C LEU A 21 17.72 -1.26 -4.24
N LEU A 22 18.53 -0.25 -4.54
CA LEU A 22 19.70 -0.38 -5.41
C LEU A 22 20.70 -1.37 -4.82
N GLU A 23 21.05 -1.23 -3.54
CA GLU A 23 21.95 -2.12 -2.82
C GLU A 23 21.45 -3.57 -2.88
N ALA A 24 20.18 -3.80 -2.54
CA ALA A 24 19.57 -5.12 -2.58
C ALA A 24 19.58 -5.73 -4.00
N ASN A 25 19.38 -4.91 -5.03
CA ASN A 25 19.47 -5.35 -6.43
C ASN A 25 20.91 -5.73 -6.81
N LEU A 26 21.90 -4.92 -6.42
CA LEU A 26 23.31 -5.18 -6.70
C LEU A 26 23.80 -6.45 -5.99
N ILE A 27 23.42 -6.67 -4.74
CA ILE A 27 23.76 -7.88 -3.99
C ILE A 27 23.19 -9.12 -4.67
N LYS A 28 21.93 -9.08 -5.12
CA LYS A 28 21.30 -10.21 -5.81
C LYS A 28 21.94 -10.50 -7.17
N ARG A 29 22.30 -9.46 -7.92
CA ARG A 29 22.91 -9.58 -9.25
C ARG A 29 24.36 -10.05 -9.18
N LEU A 30 25.16 -9.48 -8.29
CA LEU A 30 26.61 -9.70 -8.22
C LEU A 30 27.00 -10.84 -7.27
N ARG A 31 26.09 -11.23 -6.35
CA ARG A 31 26.31 -12.23 -5.29
C ARG A 31 27.70 -12.14 -4.64
N PRO A 32 28.09 -10.97 -4.09
CA PRO A 32 29.44 -10.75 -3.59
C PRO A 32 29.80 -11.74 -2.47
N ARG A 33 31.03 -12.26 -2.51
CA ARG A 33 31.51 -13.33 -1.61
C ARG A 33 31.30 -13.00 -0.13
N PHE A 34 31.55 -11.75 0.27
CA PHE A 34 31.51 -11.29 1.65
C PHE A 34 30.11 -10.87 2.14
N ASN A 35 29.12 -10.71 1.26
CA ASN A 35 27.76 -10.38 1.70
C ASN A 35 27.13 -11.60 2.36
N VAL A 36 26.43 -11.40 3.47
CA VAL A 36 25.62 -12.44 4.13
C VAL A 36 24.14 -12.13 4.00
N LEU A 37 23.78 -10.85 4.17
CA LEU A 37 22.41 -10.35 4.04
C LEU A 37 22.00 -10.22 2.57
N MET A 38 20.68 -10.31 2.33
CA MET A 38 20.03 -10.08 1.02
C MET A 38 20.53 -10.98 -0.12
N ARG A 39 21.18 -12.10 0.19
CA ARG A 39 21.56 -13.15 -0.78
C ARG A 39 20.42 -14.10 -1.15
N ASP A 40 19.30 -14.06 -0.43
CA ASP A 40 18.18 -14.93 -0.74
C ASP A 40 17.56 -14.56 -2.10
N ASP A 41 17.06 -15.57 -2.81
CA ASP A 41 16.40 -15.39 -4.11
C ASP A 41 14.97 -14.86 -3.95
N LYS A 42 14.62 -14.23 -2.82
CA LYS A 42 13.28 -13.69 -2.64
C LYS A 42 13.14 -12.46 -3.51
N SER A 43 12.16 -12.51 -4.40
CA SER A 43 11.68 -11.34 -5.13
C SER A 43 11.30 -10.21 -4.17
N PHE A 44 11.49 -8.97 -4.63
CA PHE A 44 11.04 -7.80 -3.89
C PHE A 44 9.52 -7.87 -3.66
N PRO A 45 9.05 -7.49 -2.46
CA PRO A 45 7.63 -7.46 -2.19
C PRO A 45 6.96 -6.26 -2.88
N TYR A 46 5.74 -6.49 -3.33
CA TYR A 46 4.84 -5.52 -3.95
C TYR A 46 3.51 -5.48 -3.20
N ILE A 47 2.76 -4.41 -3.41
CA ILE A 47 1.32 -4.37 -3.12
C ILE A 47 0.60 -4.77 -4.40
N LEU A 48 -0.30 -5.74 -4.30
CA LEU A 48 -1.21 -6.12 -5.36
C LEU A 48 -2.61 -5.62 -5.01
N LEU A 49 -3.19 -4.85 -5.93
CA LEU A 49 -4.62 -4.55 -5.94
C LEU A 49 -5.28 -5.42 -7.01
N THR A 50 -6.16 -6.32 -6.59
CA THR A 50 -6.63 -7.38 -7.49
C THR A 50 -7.66 -6.88 -8.49
N GLY A 51 -7.58 -7.36 -9.72
CA GLY A 51 -8.53 -7.04 -10.79
C GLY A 51 -9.41 -8.23 -11.19
N ASP A 52 -9.32 -9.34 -10.46
CA ASP A 52 -9.97 -10.62 -10.76
C ASP A 52 -11.31 -10.82 -10.03
N HIS A 53 -11.82 -9.79 -9.35
CA HIS A 53 -13.01 -9.90 -8.50
C HIS A 53 -13.78 -8.57 -8.48
N VAL A 54 -15.12 -8.62 -8.39
CA VAL A 54 -16.01 -7.44 -8.39
C VAL A 54 -15.67 -6.42 -7.29
N SER A 55 -15.21 -6.93 -6.15
CA SER A 55 -14.61 -6.17 -5.06
C SER A 55 -13.09 -6.42 -5.06
N PRO A 56 -12.27 -5.54 -5.66
CA PRO A 56 -10.81 -5.60 -5.59
C PRO A 56 -10.29 -5.69 -4.16
N GLY A 57 -9.34 -6.58 -3.90
CA GLY A 57 -8.68 -6.70 -2.59
C GLY A 57 -7.24 -6.22 -2.64
N ILE A 58 -6.71 -5.80 -1.49
CA ILE A 58 -5.32 -5.36 -1.34
C ILE A 58 -4.50 -6.43 -0.62
N TYR A 59 -3.40 -6.87 -1.23
CA TYR A 59 -2.56 -7.95 -0.69
C TYR A 59 -1.07 -7.67 -0.86
N LYS A 60 -0.28 -8.24 0.03
CA LYS A 60 1.17 -8.37 -0.18
C LYS A 60 1.42 -9.43 -1.26
N HIS A 61 2.22 -9.09 -2.26
CA HIS A 61 2.62 -10.01 -3.32
C HIS A 61 4.14 -10.17 -3.38
N ARG A 62 4.58 -11.38 -3.71
CA ARG A 62 5.97 -11.73 -4.06
C ARG A 62 5.92 -12.75 -5.20
N GLY A 63 6.89 -12.68 -6.10
CA GLY A 63 7.08 -13.63 -7.19
C GLY A 63 6.65 -13.10 -8.54
N ALA A 64 6.32 -14.04 -9.44
CA ALA A 64 5.84 -13.72 -10.77
C ALA A 64 4.45 -13.05 -10.72
N ARG A 65 4.25 -12.04 -11.57
CA ARG A 65 3.01 -11.27 -11.69
C ARG A 65 1.94 -12.04 -12.48
N SER A 66 1.55 -13.22 -12.00
CA SER A 66 0.60 -14.12 -12.68
C SER A 66 -0.87 -13.80 -12.40
N ARG A 67 -1.17 -13.12 -11.28
CA ARG A 67 -2.53 -12.77 -10.88
C ARG A 67 -2.95 -11.44 -11.52
N LYS A 68 -4.15 -11.37 -12.08
CA LYS A 68 -4.66 -10.13 -12.70
C LYS A 68 -4.83 -9.04 -11.64
N GLY A 69 -4.29 -7.86 -11.92
CA GLY A 69 -4.39 -6.69 -11.04
C GLY A 69 -3.23 -5.72 -11.22
N ASP A 70 -3.25 -4.68 -10.40
CA ASP A 70 -2.24 -3.62 -10.42
C ASP A 70 -1.19 -3.88 -9.34
N TYR A 71 0.07 -3.78 -9.71
CA TYR A 71 1.22 -4.06 -8.85
C TYR A 71 1.98 -2.77 -8.55
N PHE A 72 2.05 -2.41 -7.27
CA PHE A 72 2.73 -1.20 -6.79
C PHE A 72 3.97 -1.56 -5.97
N GLY A 73 5.09 -0.87 -6.20
CA GLY A 73 6.40 -1.18 -5.62
C GLY A 73 7.53 -1.06 -6.66
N PRO A 74 8.73 -1.61 -6.40
CA PRO A 74 9.10 -2.55 -5.33
C PRO A 74 9.27 -1.88 -3.95
N PHE A 75 9.03 -2.64 -2.89
CA PHE A 75 9.27 -2.18 -1.52
C PHE A 75 10.55 -2.80 -0.96
N ALA A 76 11.29 -2.03 -0.14
CA ALA A 76 12.54 -2.50 0.47
C ALA A 76 12.35 -3.71 1.40
N SER A 77 11.17 -3.86 2.05
CA SER A 77 10.88 -4.99 2.93
C SER A 77 9.40 -5.37 2.96
N ALA A 78 9.11 -6.60 3.39
CA ALA A 78 7.71 -7.03 3.60
C ALA A 78 7.05 -6.25 4.75
N GLY A 79 7.82 -5.78 5.73
CA GLY A 79 7.31 -4.93 6.81
C GLY A 79 6.83 -3.58 6.28
N ALA A 80 7.57 -2.96 5.35
CA ALA A 80 7.16 -1.73 4.69
C ALA A 80 5.85 -1.92 3.90
N VAL A 81 5.70 -3.04 3.18
CA VAL A 81 4.43 -3.40 2.53
C VAL A 81 3.30 -3.51 3.55
N GLY A 82 3.52 -4.23 4.66
CA GLY A 82 2.50 -4.40 5.71
C GLY A 82 2.05 -3.08 6.33
N ARG A 83 2.97 -2.16 6.62
CA ARG A 83 2.64 -0.82 7.13
C ARG A 83 1.82 -0.02 6.11
N THR A 84 2.24 -0.05 4.85
CA THR A 84 1.56 0.67 3.77
C THR A 84 0.15 0.14 3.55
N ILE A 85 -0.04 -1.19 3.49
CA ILE A 85 -1.37 -1.82 3.40
C ILE A 85 -2.24 -1.39 4.59
N ASN A 86 -1.72 -1.41 5.83
CA ASN A 86 -2.47 -0.99 7.00
C ASN A 86 -2.95 0.47 6.91
N SER A 87 -2.09 1.37 6.43
CA SER A 87 -2.48 2.77 6.23
C SER A 87 -3.52 2.92 5.11
N LEU A 88 -3.38 2.18 4.00
CA LEU A 88 -4.36 2.17 2.92
C LEU A 88 -5.72 1.63 3.36
N GLN A 89 -5.74 0.63 4.26
CA GLN A 89 -6.99 0.12 4.83
C GLN A 89 -7.70 1.15 5.70
N ARG A 90 -6.95 1.98 6.44
CA ARG A 90 -7.53 3.09 7.21
C ARG A 90 -8.01 4.22 6.29
N ALA A 91 -7.25 4.51 5.24
CA ALA A 91 -7.53 5.64 4.35
C ALA A 91 -8.60 5.34 3.29
N PHE A 92 -8.72 4.10 2.80
CA PHE A 92 -9.59 3.75 1.67
C PHE A 92 -10.51 2.56 1.97
N LEU A 93 -10.46 1.99 3.18
CA LEU A 93 -11.38 0.94 3.63
C LEU A 93 -11.39 -0.30 2.71
N LEU A 94 -10.25 -0.61 2.10
CA LEU A 94 -10.11 -1.74 1.18
C LEU A 94 -10.09 -3.08 1.92
N ARG A 95 -10.71 -4.10 1.32
CA ARG A 95 -10.69 -5.46 1.86
C ARG A 95 -9.31 -6.10 1.69
N SER A 96 -8.91 -6.90 2.68
CA SER A 96 -7.71 -7.76 2.64
C SER A 96 -8.03 -9.23 2.90
N CYS A 97 -9.31 -9.60 3.01
CA CYS A 97 -9.75 -10.99 3.15
C CYS A 97 -9.59 -11.74 1.82
N THR A 98 -9.37 -13.06 1.86
CA THR A 98 -9.34 -13.88 0.65
C THR A 98 -10.73 -14.01 0.02
N ASN A 99 -10.81 -14.43 -1.25
CA ASN A 99 -12.11 -14.62 -1.94
C ASN A 99 -12.97 -15.68 -1.24
N SER A 100 -12.39 -16.80 -0.80
CA SER A 100 -13.11 -17.80 -0.01
C SER A 100 -13.72 -17.22 1.28
N PHE A 101 -12.99 -16.35 1.99
CA PHE A 101 -13.57 -15.66 3.15
C PHE A 101 -14.57 -14.58 2.77
N TYR A 102 -14.54 -14.03 1.56
CA TYR A 102 -15.51 -13.03 1.11
C TYR A 102 -16.85 -13.68 0.78
N GLU A 103 -16.82 -14.78 0.03
CA GLU A 103 -18.01 -15.50 -0.46
C GLU A 103 -18.78 -16.18 0.67
N ASN A 104 -18.10 -16.64 1.72
CA ASN A 104 -18.71 -17.38 2.83
C ASN A 104 -19.16 -16.49 4.00
N ARG A 105 -19.16 -15.16 3.87
CA ARG A 105 -19.51 -14.26 4.99
C ARG A 105 -20.99 -13.97 5.03
N THR A 106 -21.59 -14.27 6.18
CA THR A 106 -22.98 -13.90 6.51
C THR A 106 -23.08 -12.65 7.39
N ARG A 107 -21.97 -12.25 8.04
CA ARG A 107 -21.92 -11.07 8.92
C ARG A 107 -20.61 -10.27 8.74
N PRO A 108 -20.65 -8.94 8.94
CA PRO A 108 -19.46 -8.10 8.85
C PRO A 108 -18.35 -8.57 9.78
N CYS A 109 -17.10 -8.48 9.32
CA CYS A 109 -15.95 -8.91 10.09
C CYS A 109 -15.43 -7.79 11.01
N LEU A 110 -14.48 -8.15 11.87
CA LEU A 110 -13.83 -7.19 12.77
C LEU A 110 -13.28 -5.97 12.03
N LEU A 111 -12.68 -6.15 10.85
CA LEU A 111 -12.13 -5.03 10.07
C LEU A 111 -13.18 -4.01 9.66
N PHE A 112 -14.43 -4.42 9.41
CA PHE A 112 -15.53 -3.49 9.19
C PHE A 112 -15.89 -2.74 10.48
N GLN A 113 -16.02 -3.48 11.59
CA GLN A 113 -16.37 -2.91 12.90
C GLN A 113 -15.35 -1.85 13.36
N ILE A 114 -14.06 -2.10 13.14
CA ILE A 114 -12.98 -1.16 13.47
C ILE A 114 -12.67 -0.16 12.34
N LYS A 115 -13.58 0.01 11.37
CA LYS A 115 -13.50 0.98 10.26
C LYS A 115 -12.20 0.89 9.45
N ARG A 116 -11.80 -0.32 9.08
CA ARG A 116 -10.68 -0.64 8.17
C ARG A 116 -11.09 -1.34 6.88
N CYS A 117 -12.37 -1.67 6.75
CA CYS A 117 -12.97 -2.27 5.57
C CYS A 117 -14.37 -1.70 5.40
N ALA A 118 -14.79 -1.42 4.18
CA ALA A 118 -16.14 -0.91 3.89
C ALA A 118 -17.22 -2.01 3.92
N GLY A 119 -16.84 -3.28 4.11
CA GLY A 119 -17.78 -4.40 4.20
C GLY A 119 -18.49 -4.82 2.90
N PRO A 120 -17.82 -4.83 1.72
CA PRO A 120 -18.49 -5.21 0.47
C PRO A 120 -18.94 -6.67 0.43
N CYS A 121 -18.41 -7.53 1.30
CA CYS A 121 -18.77 -8.96 1.37
C CYS A 121 -20.20 -9.21 1.87
N THR A 122 -20.74 -8.30 2.67
CA THR A 122 -22.08 -8.44 3.29
C THR A 122 -23.04 -7.35 2.84
N GLY A 123 -22.67 -6.55 1.83
CA GLY A 123 -23.53 -5.52 1.26
C GLY A 123 -23.60 -4.20 2.05
N GLU A 124 -22.74 -4.00 3.07
CA GLU A 124 -22.68 -2.73 3.83
C GLU A 124 -22.29 -1.53 2.95
N ILE A 125 -21.62 -1.79 1.84
CA ILE A 125 -21.31 -0.85 0.78
C ILE A 125 -21.69 -1.49 -0.57
N SER A 126 -22.22 -0.67 -1.48
CA SER A 126 -22.47 -1.09 -2.86
C SER A 126 -21.15 -1.36 -3.60
N HIS A 127 -21.16 -2.24 -4.61
CA HIS A 127 -19.96 -2.48 -5.42
C HIS A 127 -19.51 -1.23 -6.18
N SER A 128 -20.45 -0.37 -6.61
CA SER A 128 -20.13 0.88 -7.29
C SER A 128 -19.43 1.88 -6.37
N ASP A 129 -19.88 2.02 -5.12
CA ASP A 129 -19.22 2.91 -4.16
C ASP A 129 -17.89 2.34 -3.68
N TYR A 130 -17.80 1.03 -3.52
CA TYR A 130 -16.52 0.37 -3.24
C TYR A 130 -15.52 0.58 -4.38
N ALA A 131 -15.97 0.54 -5.65
CA ALA A 131 -15.11 0.82 -6.80
C ALA A 131 -14.54 2.25 -6.79
N LYS A 132 -15.27 3.24 -6.26
CA LYS A 132 -14.74 4.60 -6.06
C LYS A 132 -13.58 4.62 -5.06
N LEU A 133 -13.72 3.93 -3.93
CA LEU A 133 -12.63 3.79 -2.94
C LEU A 133 -11.40 3.10 -3.53
N VAL A 134 -11.61 2.08 -4.36
CA VAL A 134 -10.54 1.39 -5.08
C VAL A 134 -9.85 2.35 -6.06
N ALA A 135 -10.61 3.17 -6.79
CA ALA A 135 -10.06 4.15 -7.72
C ALA A 135 -9.22 5.21 -6.99
N GLU A 136 -9.70 5.74 -5.86
CA GLU A 136 -8.94 6.67 -5.01
C GLU A 136 -7.62 6.06 -4.53
N ALA A 137 -7.64 4.79 -4.13
CA ALA A 137 -6.43 4.08 -3.71
C ALA A 137 -5.44 3.86 -4.87
N LYS A 138 -5.93 3.54 -6.08
CA LYS A 138 -5.10 3.45 -7.28
C LYS A 138 -4.46 4.79 -7.62
N ASP A 139 -5.24 5.87 -7.58
CA ASP A 139 -4.76 7.22 -7.83
C ASP A 139 -3.64 7.59 -6.87
N PHE A 140 -3.86 7.35 -5.57
CA PHE A 140 -2.85 7.59 -4.55
C PHE A 140 -1.55 6.79 -4.79
N LEU A 141 -1.66 5.49 -5.05
CA LEU A 141 -0.52 4.61 -5.29
C LEU A 141 0.19 4.87 -6.64
N SER A 142 -0.50 5.46 -7.61
CA SER A 142 0.07 5.86 -8.91
C SER A 142 0.81 7.20 -8.87
N GLY A 143 0.89 7.85 -7.70
CA GLY A 143 1.60 9.12 -7.52
C GLY A 143 0.71 10.37 -7.55
N ARG A 144 -0.61 10.25 -7.79
CA ARG A 144 -1.58 11.36 -7.67
C ARG A 144 -1.95 11.65 -6.20
N SER A 145 -1.00 11.51 -5.30
CA SER A 145 -1.21 11.58 -3.85
C SER A 145 -1.64 12.96 -3.36
N GLN A 146 -1.10 14.03 -3.95
CA GLN A 146 -1.45 15.40 -3.57
C GLN A 146 -2.91 15.73 -3.88
N LYS A 147 -3.39 15.36 -5.07
CA LYS A 147 -4.79 15.56 -5.47
C LYS A 147 -5.74 14.87 -4.50
N VAL A 148 -5.50 13.58 -4.22
CA VAL A 148 -6.33 12.80 -3.28
C VAL A 148 -6.37 13.44 -1.89
N LYS A 149 -5.24 13.98 -1.40
CA LYS A 149 -5.21 14.71 -0.12
C LYS A 149 -6.03 15.98 -0.15
N THR A 150 -5.89 16.78 -1.21
CA THR A 150 -6.67 18.01 -1.38
C THR A 150 -8.18 17.72 -1.40
N ASP A 151 -8.58 16.68 -2.14
CA ASP A 151 -9.98 16.27 -2.24
C ASP A 151 -10.54 15.81 -0.88
N ILE A 152 -9.79 15.00 -0.12
CA ILE A 152 -10.19 14.57 1.23
C ILE A 152 -10.23 15.76 2.20
N SER A 153 -9.27 16.68 2.11
CA SER A 153 -9.24 17.88 2.95
C SER A 153 -10.42 18.80 2.69
N ALA A 154 -10.80 18.99 1.41
CA ALA A 154 -11.97 19.76 1.05
C ALA A 154 -13.25 19.10 1.56
N ALA A 155 -13.37 17.77 1.44
CA ALA A 155 -14.51 17.02 1.97
C ALA A 155 -14.60 17.10 3.51
N MET A 156 -13.47 17.08 4.20
CA MET A 156 -13.41 17.30 5.65
C MET A 156 -13.92 18.68 6.05
N GLN A 157 -13.44 19.72 5.35
CA GLN A 157 -13.81 21.11 5.62
C GLN A 157 -15.31 21.33 5.38
N GLN A 158 -15.84 20.82 4.27
CA GLN A 158 -17.27 20.90 3.95
C GLN A 158 -18.14 20.19 5.00
N ALA A 159 -17.71 19.01 5.49
CA ALA A 159 -18.43 18.31 6.55
C ALA A 159 -18.44 19.13 7.86
N SER A 160 -17.32 19.78 8.18
CA SER A 160 -17.21 20.66 9.36
C SER A 160 -18.11 21.89 9.23
N GLU A 161 -18.18 22.52 8.05
CA GLU A 161 -19.06 23.66 7.77
C GLU A 161 -20.55 23.27 7.90
N ASN A 162 -20.88 22.04 7.51
CA ASN A 162 -22.22 21.48 7.66
C ASN A 162 -22.51 20.96 9.09
N LEU A 163 -21.62 21.18 10.05
CA LEU A 163 -21.70 20.70 11.44
C LEU A 163 -21.76 19.15 11.56
N ASP A 164 -21.33 18.41 10.54
CA ASP A 164 -21.22 16.95 10.52
C ASP A 164 -19.83 16.52 11.01
N PHE A 165 -19.63 16.63 12.31
CA PHE A 165 -18.33 16.37 12.94
C PHE A 165 -17.92 14.89 12.89
N GLU A 166 -18.88 13.97 12.79
CA GLU A 166 -18.58 12.54 12.64
C GLU A 166 -17.90 12.26 11.30
N ARG A 167 -18.46 12.79 10.20
CA ARG A 167 -17.83 12.65 8.88
C ARG A 167 -16.52 13.42 8.79
N ALA A 168 -16.43 14.62 9.37
CA ALA A 168 -15.19 15.38 9.42
C ALA A 168 -14.07 14.59 10.15
N ALA A 169 -14.39 13.94 11.27
CA ALA A 169 -13.44 13.09 11.99
C ALA A 169 -12.95 11.91 11.14
N ILE A 170 -13.84 11.27 10.36
CA ILE A 170 -13.45 10.20 9.43
C ILE A 170 -12.46 10.72 8.39
N TYR A 171 -12.73 11.86 7.75
CA TYR A 171 -11.81 12.42 6.73
C TYR A 171 -10.46 12.84 7.33
N ARG A 172 -10.46 13.40 8.54
CA ARG A 172 -9.23 13.71 9.28
C ARG A 172 -8.38 12.47 9.52
N ASP A 173 -9.01 11.40 9.99
CA ASP A 173 -8.32 10.13 10.29
C ASP A 173 -7.77 9.49 9.00
N ARG A 174 -8.49 9.63 7.87
CA ARG A 174 -8.01 9.25 6.54
C ARG A 174 -6.77 10.05 6.13
N LEU A 175 -6.77 11.38 6.29
CA LEU A 175 -5.62 12.24 5.98
C LEU A 175 -4.38 11.86 6.81
N ALA A 176 -4.55 11.62 8.11
CA ALA A 176 -3.47 11.19 8.98
C ALA A 176 -2.85 9.86 8.51
N ALA A 177 -3.68 8.91 8.08
CA ALA A 177 -3.22 7.64 7.54
C ALA A 177 -2.41 7.80 6.24
N LEU A 178 -2.82 8.71 5.35
CA LEU A 178 -2.12 8.97 4.07
C LEU A 178 -0.75 9.63 4.28
N SER A 179 -0.66 10.59 5.19
CA SER A 179 0.63 11.24 5.52
C SER A 179 1.66 10.25 6.05
N HIS A 180 1.22 9.20 6.76
CA HIS A 180 2.10 8.15 7.25
C HIS A 180 2.67 7.23 6.14
N VAL A 181 2.03 7.17 4.97
CA VAL A 181 2.52 6.38 3.83
C VAL A 181 3.61 7.12 3.06
N GLN A 182 3.42 8.42 2.78
CA GLN A 182 4.41 9.21 2.04
C GLN A 182 5.75 9.29 2.76
N SER A 183 5.75 9.47 4.08
CA SER A 183 6.99 9.50 4.88
C SER A 183 7.81 8.21 4.77
N HIS A 184 7.16 7.08 4.49
CA HIS A 184 7.79 5.77 4.37
C HIS A 184 8.06 5.32 2.92
N GLN A 185 7.53 6.04 1.93
CA GLN A 185 7.74 5.74 0.50
C GLN A 185 8.71 6.72 -0.16
N GLY A 186 8.99 7.88 0.45
CA GLY A 186 9.86 8.89 -0.17
C GLY A 186 9.32 9.37 -1.52
N ILE A 187 7.99 9.47 -1.63
CA ILE A 187 7.29 10.08 -2.79
C ILE A 187 7.09 11.55 -2.49
#